data_AF-A0A4Z0F5F5-F1
#
_entry.id   AF-A0A4Z0F5F5-F1
#
_cell.length_a   1.000
_cell.length_b   1.000
_cell.length_c   1.000
_cell.angle_alpha   90.00
_cell.angle_beta   90.00
_cell.angle_gamma   90.00
#
_symmetry.space_group_name_H-M   'P 1'
#
loop_
_entity.id
_entity.type
_entity.pdbx_description
1 polymer ?
#
loop_
_entity_poly.entity_id
_entity_poly.type
_entity_poly.pdbx_seq_one_letter_code
_entity_poly.pdbx_strand_id
1 'polypeptide(L)'
;MIYLHPDTVDSVIEPIDIYREVRTLRRLSTDLKACSNFISMEGYVNIGPGKYTERYAILLDGTRIVPYDTTQTLEITGHKIITDDGKEGEKCFDLSYLSPSSAVSFIYTPKQVEVITVSVGSSVTPDDITDIGQEVASRLDPIKAKTDQMVFTKNNELDVNVRSKNNATLYGEGIKTNRWRGSP
;
A
#
# COMPACT_ATOMS: atom_id res chain seq x y z
N MET A 1 -27.54 -22.97 -7.99
CA MET A 1 -27.69 -21.50 -8.11
C MET A 1 -28.73 -21.01 -7.12
N ILE A 2 -28.56 -19.80 -6.58
CA ILE A 2 -29.52 -19.13 -5.69
C ILE A 2 -30.10 -17.94 -6.46
N TYR A 3 -31.41 -17.90 -6.70
CA TYR A 3 -32.06 -16.81 -7.42
C TYR A 3 -32.68 -15.84 -6.44
N LEU A 4 -32.39 -14.55 -6.60
CA LEU A 4 -32.96 -13.50 -5.77
C LEU A 4 -34.36 -13.09 -6.27
N HIS A 5 -35.25 -12.85 -5.31
CA HIS A 5 -36.64 -12.44 -5.58
C HIS A 5 -36.71 -10.95 -5.98
N PRO A 6 -37.72 -10.49 -6.75
CA PRO A 6 -37.91 -9.06 -7.04
C PRO A 6 -37.93 -8.14 -5.81
N ASP A 7 -38.28 -8.64 -4.62
CA ASP A 7 -38.26 -7.84 -3.39
C ASP A 7 -36.83 -7.51 -2.91
N THR A 8 -35.80 -8.16 -3.49
CA THR A 8 -34.41 -7.81 -3.22
C THR A 8 -33.95 -6.57 -3.99
N VAL A 9 -34.80 -6.03 -4.88
CA VAL A 9 -34.49 -4.85 -5.69
C VAL A 9 -34.43 -3.62 -4.80
N ASP A 10 -33.28 -2.93 -4.84
CA ASP A 10 -32.97 -1.75 -4.03
C ASP A 10 -33.14 -1.96 -2.51
N SER A 11 -33.03 -3.21 -2.06
CA SER A 11 -33.04 -3.56 -0.64
C SER A 11 -31.69 -4.09 -0.17
N VAL A 12 -31.49 -4.05 1.14
CA VAL A 12 -30.26 -4.48 1.78
C VAL A 12 -30.33 -5.98 2.02
N ILE A 13 -29.30 -6.70 1.57
CA ILE A 13 -29.18 -8.14 1.72
C ILE A 13 -28.09 -8.47 2.72
N GLU A 14 -28.45 -9.25 3.74
CA GLU A 14 -27.49 -9.88 4.64
C GLU A 14 -27.31 -11.36 4.27
N PRO A 15 -26.07 -11.84 4.08
CA PRO A 15 -25.86 -13.26 3.74
C PRO A 15 -26.36 -14.24 4.79
N ILE A 16 -26.48 -13.80 6.05
CA ILE A 16 -27.05 -14.62 7.12
C ILE A 16 -28.54 -14.92 6.88
N ASP A 17 -29.28 -14.01 6.25
CA ASP A 17 -30.70 -14.19 5.98
C ASP A 17 -30.91 -15.17 4.82
N ILE A 18 -30.09 -15.08 3.77
CA ILE A 18 -30.03 -16.10 2.71
C ILE A 18 -29.76 -17.49 3.32
N TYR A 19 -28.75 -17.60 4.19
CA TYR A 19 -28.42 -18.87 4.85
C TYR A 19 -29.58 -19.41 5.69
N ARG A 20 -30.25 -18.54 6.48
CA ARG A 20 -31.41 -18.90 7.31
C ARG A 20 -32.59 -19.35 6.47
N GLU A 21 -32.88 -18.66 5.37
CA GLU A 21 -33.95 -19.00 4.46
C GLU A 21 -33.70 -20.36 3.82
N VAL A 22 -32.50 -20.58 3.28
CA VAL A 22 -32.08 -21.87 2.71
C VAL A 22 -32.22 -22.99 3.73
N ARG A 23 -31.74 -22.80 4.96
CA ARG A 23 -31.85 -23.80 6.03
C ARG A 23 -33.32 -24.10 6.37
N THR A 24 -34.18 -23.09 6.32
CA THR A 24 -35.61 -23.22 6.58
C THR A 24 -36.30 -23.98 5.47
N LEU A 25 -36.04 -23.64 4.20
CA LEU A 25 -36.57 -24.34 3.04
C LEU A 25 -36.12 -25.80 3.01
N ARG A 26 -34.83 -26.07 3.26
CA ARG A 26 -34.31 -27.43 3.41
C ARG A 26 -34.90 -28.18 4.60
N ARG A 27 -35.36 -27.50 5.65
CA ARG A 27 -36.06 -28.18 6.76
C ARG A 27 -37.47 -28.62 6.36
N LEU A 28 -38.15 -27.82 5.53
CA LEU A 28 -39.57 -28.00 5.18
C LEU A 28 -39.79 -28.86 3.93
N SER A 29 -38.90 -28.79 2.94
CA SER A 29 -39.02 -29.54 1.68
C SER A 29 -38.16 -30.79 1.67
N THR A 30 -38.76 -31.95 1.37
CA THR A 30 -38.04 -33.23 1.21
C THR A 30 -37.11 -33.25 0.00
N ASP A 31 -37.50 -32.58 -1.08
CA ASP A 31 -36.71 -32.53 -2.31
C ASP A 31 -35.40 -31.77 -2.08
N LEU A 32 -35.49 -30.64 -1.37
CA LEU A 32 -34.31 -29.84 -1.00
C LEU A 32 -33.42 -30.51 0.06
N LYS A 33 -33.95 -31.45 0.86
CA LYS A 33 -33.13 -32.26 1.78
C LYS A 33 -32.22 -33.23 1.04
N ALA A 34 -32.72 -33.79 -0.07
CA ALA A 34 -31.98 -34.76 -0.87
C ALA A 34 -30.82 -34.11 -1.64
N CYS A 35 -30.93 -32.83 -1.99
CA CYS A 35 -29.86 -32.09 -2.68
C CYS A 35 -28.69 -31.76 -1.73
N SER A 36 -27.47 -31.69 -2.27
CA SER A 36 -26.30 -31.16 -1.55
C SER A 36 -26.55 -29.74 -1.03
N ASN A 37 -25.89 -29.37 0.07
CA ASN A 37 -25.99 -28.03 0.60
C ASN A 37 -25.15 -27.07 -0.26
N PHE A 38 -25.70 -25.89 -0.55
CA PHE A 38 -25.11 -24.95 -1.51
C PHE A 38 -24.58 -23.67 -0.84
N ILE A 39 -24.78 -23.53 0.47
CA ILE A 39 -24.25 -22.42 1.27
C ILE A 39 -23.93 -22.88 2.71
N SER A 40 -22.78 -22.50 3.23
CA SER A 40 -22.44 -22.62 4.66
C SER A 40 -22.16 -21.25 5.27
N MET A 41 -22.12 -21.20 6.60
CA MET A 41 -21.70 -20.03 7.37
C MET A 41 -20.54 -20.45 8.28
N GLU A 42 -19.40 -19.83 8.07
CA GLU A 42 -18.14 -20.10 8.79
C GLU A 42 -17.64 -18.83 9.49
N GLY A 43 -16.55 -18.97 10.24
CA GLY A 43 -15.93 -17.88 10.99
C GLY A 43 -16.32 -17.90 12.47
N TYR A 44 -16.29 -16.73 13.12
CA TYR A 44 -16.44 -16.63 14.58
C TYR A 44 -15.42 -17.48 15.35
N VAL A 45 -14.21 -17.60 14.80
CA VAL A 45 -13.09 -18.34 15.40
C VAL A 45 -12.37 -17.42 16.37
N ASN A 46 -12.07 -17.91 17.57
CA ASN A 46 -11.34 -17.12 18.56
C ASN A 46 -9.89 -16.89 18.10
N ILE A 47 -9.45 -15.64 18.07
CA ILE A 47 -8.10 -15.21 17.67
C ILE A 47 -7.38 -14.46 18.80
N GLY A 48 -7.91 -14.54 20.02
CA GLY A 48 -7.37 -13.84 21.17
C GLY A 48 -8.42 -13.49 22.22
N PRO A 49 -8.02 -12.82 23.31
CA PRO A 49 -8.89 -12.50 24.43
C PRO A 49 -10.04 -11.59 23.97
N GLY A 50 -11.25 -12.16 23.89
CA GLY A 50 -12.47 -11.47 23.45
C GLY A 50 -12.51 -11.11 21.96
N LYS A 51 -11.53 -11.53 21.15
CA LYS A 51 -11.45 -11.23 19.72
C LYS A 51 -11.79 -12.46 18.90
N TYR A 52 -12.69 -12.29 17.94
CA TYR A 52 -13.16 -13.35 17.06
C TYR A 52 -13.03 -12.89 15.61
N THR A 53 -12.82 -13.83 14.71
CA THR A 53 -12.93 -13.55 13.28
C THR A 53 -14.38 -13.21 12.92
N GLU A 54 -14.54 -12.44 11.85
CA GLU A 54 -15.86 -12.18 11.27
C GLU A 54 -16.51 -13.48 10.79
N ARG A 55 -17.84 -13.49 10.77
CA ARG A 55 -18.59 -14.56 10.13
C ARG A 55 -18.76 -14.26 8.64
N TYR A 56 -18.72 -15.30 7.82
CA TYR A 56 -18.88 -15.18 6.37
C TYR A 56 -19.63 -16.39 5.83
N ALA A 57 -20.35 -16.18 4.73
CA ALA A 57 -21.02 -17.22 3.98
C ALA A 57 -20.09 -17.80 2.92
N ILE A 58 -20.08 -19.13 2.77
CA ILE A 58 -19.38 -19.83 1.69
C ILE A 58 -20.42 -20.41 0.73
N LEU A 59 -20.35 -20.04 -0.54
CA LEU A 59 -21.11 -20.67 -1.62
C LEU A 59 -20.40 -21.96 -2.05
N LEU A 60 -21.08 -23.10 -1.93
CA LEU A 60 -20.50 -24.44 -2.13
C LEU A 60 -20.83 -25.00 -3.51
N ASP A 61 -20.03 -25.97 -3.95
CA ASP A 61 -20.23 -26.75 -5.18
C ASP A 61 -20.38 -25.87 -6.43
N GLY A 62 -19.55 -24.82 -6.55
CA GLY A 62 -19.61 -23.85 -7.66
C GLY A 62 -20.88 -22.99 -7.69
N THR A 63 -21.68 -22.99 -6.63
CA THR A 63 -22.91 -22.18 -6.55
C THR A 63 -22.59 -20.70 -6.69
N ARG A 64 -23.44 -19.98 -7.42
CA ARG A 64 -23.46 -18.52 -7.53
C ARG A 64 -24.85 -17.98 -7.25
N ILE A 65 -24.90 -16.71 -6.86
CA ILE A 65 -26.15 -15.97 -6.66
C ILE A 65 -26.52 -15.28 -7.96
N VAL A 66 -27.76 -15.42 -8.40
CA VAL A 66 -28.30 -14.76 -9.58
C VAL A 66 -29.21 -13.63 -9.10
N PRO A 67 -28.86 -12.36 -9.36
CA PRO A 67 -29.73 -11.24 -9.04
C PRO A 67 -31.06 -11.29 -9.80
N TYR A 68 -32.05 -10.54 -9.33
CA TYR A 68 -33.28 -10.35 -10.10
C TYR A 68 -32.99 -9.59 -11.41
N ASP A 69 -33.64 -9.99 -12.50
CA ASP A 69 -33.39 -9.47 -13.85
C ASP A 69 -34.00 -8.08 -14.07
N THR A 70 -33.36 -7.07 -13.51
CA THR A 70 -33.69 -5.65 -13.66
C THR A 70 -32.45 -4.79 -13.45
N THR A 71 -32.55 -3.50 -13.79
CA THR A 71 -31.54 -2.51 -13.41
C THR A 71 -31.73 -2.12 -11.95
N GLN A 72 -30.72 -2.40 -11.12
CA GLN A 72 -30.80 -2.23 -9.66
C GLN A 72 -29.43 -2.02 -9.02
N THR A 73 -29.43 -1.53 -7.79
CA THR A 73 -28.24 -1.56 -6.92
C THR A 73 -28.48 -2.51 -5.76
N LEU A 74 -27.62 -3.52 -5.65
CA LEU A 74 -27.68 -4.52 -4.61
C LEU A 74 -26.72 -4.13 -3.47
N GLU A 75 -27.27 -3.72 -2.34
CA GLU A 75 -26.49 -3.44 -1.14
C GLU A 75 -26.35 -4.71 -0.28
N ILE A 76 -25.11 -5.08 0.02
CA ILE A 76 -24.75 -6.27 0.78
C ILE A 76 -24.09 -5.81 2.06
N THR A 77 -24.68 -6.14 3.21
CA THR A 77 -24.19 -5.70 4.51
C THR A 77 -23.87 -6.85 5.46
N GLY A 78 -23.11 -6.51 6.49
CA GLY A 78 -22.77 -7.41 7.59
C GLY A 78 -21.73 -8.45 7.20
N HIS A 79 -22.18 -9.62 6.74
CA HIS A 79 -21.32 -10.77 6.54
C HIS A 79 -20.75 -10.79 5.13
N LYS A 80 -19.52 -11.29 4.93
CA LYS A 80 -18.96 -11.46 3.58
C LYS A 80 -19.53 -12.70 2.90
N ILE A 81 -19.58 -12.68 1.57
CA ILE A 81 -19.86 -13.86 0.74
C ILE A 81 -18.57 -14.24 0.02
N ILE A 82 -18.18 -15.50 0.14
CA ILE A 82 -17.02 -16.08 -0.53
C ILE A 82 -17.49 -17.34 -1.27
N THR A 83 -16.88 -17.66 -2.40
CA THR A 83 -17.12 -18.93 -3.12
C THR A 83 -16.13 -19.99 -2.66
N ASP A 84 -16.48 -21.26 -2.85
CA ASP A 84 -15.60 -22.41 -2.60
C ASP A 84 -14.25 -22.36 -3.32
N ASP A 85 -14.18 -21.72 -4.49
CA ASP A 85 -12.94 -21.43 -5.23
C ASP A 85 -12.22 -20.14 -4.78
N GLY A 86 -12.61 -19.57 -3.63
CA GLY A 86 -11.94 -18.44 -2.99
C GLY A 86 -12.17 -17.08 -3.67
N LYS A 87 -13.22 -16.95 -4.48
CA LYS A 87 -13.62 -15.66 -5.07
C LYS A 87 -14.58 -14.93 -4.13
N GLU A 88 -14.59 -13.61 -4.27
CA GLU A 88 -15.37 -12.72 -3.42
C GLU A 88 -15.91 -11.54 -4.24
N GLY A 89 -16.78 -10.72 -3.64
CA GLY A 89 -17.33 -9.52 -4.27
C GLY A 89 -18.32 -9.86 -5.40
N GLU A 90 -18.20 -9.16 -6.53
CA GLU A 90 -19.05 -9.38 -7.71
C GLU A 90 -18.93 -10.80 -8.28
N LYS A 91 -17.80 -11.48 -8.04
CA LYS A 91 -17.55 -12.85 -8.53
C LYS A 91 -18.40 -13.93 -7.84
N CYS A 92 -19.08 -13.58 -6.74
CA CYS A 92 -20.07 -14.43 -6.08
C CYS A 92 -21.41 -14.43 -6.84
N PHE A 93 -21.59 -13.50 -7.78
CA PHE A 93 -22.80 -13.35 -8.56
C PHE A 93 -22.62 -13.83 -10.00
N ASP A 94 -23.67 -14.42 -10.56
CA ASP A 94 -23.73 -14.83 -11.95
C ASP A 94 -24.72 -13.94 -12.72
N LEU A 95 -24.16 -13.09 -13.58
CA LEU A 95 -24.90 -12.14 -14.41
C LEU A 95 -25.27 -12.71 -15.78
N SER A 96 -24.82 -13.92 -16.13
CA SER A 96 -25.06 -14.52 -17.45
C SER A 96 -26.54 -14.85 -17.71
N TYR A 97 -27.34 -14.92 -16.65
CA TYR A 97 -28.78 -15.16 -16.68
C TYR A 97 -29.61 -13.87 -16.79
N LEU A 98 -28.99 -12.70 -16.82
CA LEU A 98 -29.69 -11.43 -16.92
C LEU A 98 -29.85 -11.00 -18.37
N SER A 99 -30.93 -10.28 -18.64
CA SER A 99 -31.16 -9.66 -19.94
C SER A 99 -30.08 -8.64 -20.25
N PRO A 100 -29.65 -8.45 -21.52
CA PRO A 100 -28.62 -7.47 -21.88
C PRO A 100 -28.95 -6.01 -21.51
N SER A 101 -30.22 -5.71 -21.25
CA SER A 101 -30.70 -4.40 -20.80
C SER A 101 -30.63 -4.19 -19.28
N SER A 102 -30.41 -5.24 -18.51
CA SER A 102 -30.35 -5.20 -17.05
C SER A 102 -28.95 -4.86 -16.58
N ALA A 103 -28.84 -3.90 -15.65
CA ALA A 103 -27.57 -3.52 -15.05
C ALA A 103 -27.65 -3.64 -13.51
N VAL A 104 -26.82 -4.52 -12.94
CA VAL A 104 -26.75 -4.72 -11.49
C VAL A 104 -25.44 -4.14 -10.98
N SER A 105 -25.52 -3.19 -10.06
CA SER A 105 -24.36 -2.66 -9.34
C SER A 105 -24.31 -3.23 -7.92
N PHE A 106 -23.11 -3.48 -7.39
CA PHE A 106 -22.93 -4.07 -6.06
C PHE A 106 -22.29 -3.08 -5.09
N ILE A 107 -22.88 -2.93 -3.90
CA ILE A 107 -22.33 -2.13 -2.81
C ILE A 107 -22.11 -3.04 -1.61
N TYR A 108 -20.86 -3.24 -1.19
CA TYR A 108 -20.53 -3.96 0.03
C TYR A 108 -20.26 -3.00 1.19
N THR A 109 -20.95 -3.21 2.32
CA THR A 109 -20.80 -2.43 3.55
C THR A 109 -20.44 -3.35 4.73
N PRO A 110 -19.25 -3.23 5.36
CA PRO A 110 -18.17 -2.28 5.06
C PRO A 110 -17.49 -2.56 3.71
N LYS A 111 -16.89 -1.53 3.11
CA LYS A 111 -16.19 -1.66 1.82
C LYS A 111 -15.11 -2.74 1.93
N GLN A 112 -15.08 -3.62 0.94
CA GLN A 112 -14.19 -4.78 0.90
C GLN A 112 -12.69 -4.42 0.84
N VAL A 113 -12.36 -3.21 0.42
CA VAL A 113 -10.99 -2.67 0.40
C VAL A 113 -10.80 -1.64 1.52
N GLU A 114 -9.94 -1.96 2.48
CA GLU A 114 -9.40 -1.00 3.45
C GLU A 114 -8.03 -0.53 2.97
N VAL A 115 -7.85 0.79 2.83
CA VAL A 115 -6.52 1.37 2.56
C VAL A 115 -5.81 1.51 3.90
N ILE A 116 -4.95 0.55 4.23
CA ILE A 116 -4.03 0.69 5.35
C ILE A 116 -2.89 1.60 4.90
N THR A 117 -2.94 2.86 5.29
CA THR A 117 -1.79 3.76 5.11
C THR A 117 -0.74 3.36 6.13
N VAL A 118 0.25 2.59 5.70
CA VAL A 118 1.44 2.32 6.52
C VAL A 118 2.29 3.58 6.47
N SER A 119 2.17 4.41 7.51
CA SER A 119 3.08 5.53 7.71
C SER A 119 4.44 4.97 8.15
N VAL A 120 5.26 4.57 7.18
CA VAL A 120 6.69 4.35 7.41
C VAL A 120 7.32 5.72 7.63
N GLY A 121 7.32 6.18 8.88
CA GLY A 121 8.18 7.29 9.28
C GLY A 121 9.63 6.90 9.01
N SER A 122 10.39 7.78 8.35
CA SER A 122 11.85 7.66 8.34
C SER A 122 12.30 7.68 9.80
N SER A 123 13.10 6.69 10.23
CA SER A 123 13.65 6.64 11.59
C SER A 123 14.62 7.78 11.90
N VAL A 124 14.86 8.68 10.94
CA VAL A 124 15.66 9.89 11.10
C VAL A 124 14.92 10.86 12.00
N THR A 125 15.47 11.05 13.19
CA THR A 125 15.04 12.02 14.19
C THR A 125 15.63 13.41 13.89
N PRO A 126 15.09 14.49 14.49
CA PRO A 126 15.73 15.80 14.46
C PRO A 126 17.16 15.80 15.03
N ASP A 127 17.45 14.89 15.94
CA ASP A 127 18.78 14.70 16.51
C ASP A 127 19.74 14.14 15.45
N ASP A 128 19.32 13.13 14.66
CA ASP A 128 20.13 12.58 13.56
C ASP A 128 20.49 13.66 12.50
N ILE A 129 19.55 14.56 12.21
CA ILE A 129 19.79 15.69 11.29
C ILE A 129 20.85 16.64 11.87
N THR A 130 20.79 16.90 13.16
CA THR A 130 21.73 17.76 13.88
C THR A 130 23.12 17.13 13.91
N ASP A 131 23.21 15.83 14.23
CA ASP A 131 24.45 15.07 14.30
C ASP A 131 25.17 15.04 12.93
N ILE A 132 24.43 14.82 11.84
CA ILE A 132 24.99 14.89 10.48
C ILE A 132 25.51 16.30 10.18
N GLY A 133 24.76 17.35 10.53
CA GLY A 133 25.18 18.73 10.34
C GLY A 133 26.48 19.05 11.08
N GLN A 134 26.60 18.58 12.32
CA GLN A 134 27.80 18.76 13.13
C GLN A 134 29.00 17.98 12.59
N GLU A 135 28.81 16.74 12.16
CA GLU A 135 29.88 15.93 11.57
C GLU A 135 30.37 16.50 10.23
N VAL A 136 29.47 17.06 9.42
CA VAL A 136 29.85 17.74 8.18
C VAL A 136 30.65 19.00 8.49
N ALA A 137 30.20 19.82 9.45
CA ALA A 137 30.92 21.03 9.87
C ALA A 137 32.32 20.70 10.42
N SER A 138 32.42 19.70 11.31
CA SER A 138 33.69 19.29 11.92
C SER A 138 34.76 18.88 10.88
N ARG A 139 34.32 18.30 9.76
CA ARG A 139 35.20 17.91 8.64
C ARG A 139 35.51 19.06 7.69
N LEU A 140 34.53 19.94 7.41
CA LEU A 140 34.69 21.02 6.43
C LEU A 140 35.42 22.24 7.00
N ASP A 141 35.19 22.59 8.27
CA ASP A 141 35.84 23.72 8.93
C ASP A 141 37.37 23.69 8.85
N PRO A 142 38.08 22.58 9.15
CA PRO A 142 39.54 22.52 9.02
C PRO A 142 40.01 22.60 7.56
N ILE A 143 39.23 22.07 6.61
CA ILE A 143 39.55 22.17 5.17
C ILE A 143 39.41 23.63 4.73
N LYS A 144 38.34 24.30 5.14
CA LYS A 144 38.09 25.70 4.86
C LYS A 144 39.16 26.58 5.47
N ALA A 145 39.54 26.34 6.73
CA ALA A 145 40.61 27.08 7.40
C ALA A 145 41.95 26.99 6.67
N LYS A 146 42.31 25.82 6.13
CA LYS A 146 43.51 25.66 5.28
C LYS A 146 43.36 26.34 3.92
N THR A 147 42.19 26.25 3.32
CA THR A 147 41.91 26.86 2.01
C THR A 147 41.91 28.39 2.10
N ASP A 148 41.41 28.97 3.20
CA ASP A 148 41.41 30.42 3.45
C ASP A 148 42.84 30.98 3.64
N GLN A 149 43.84 30.13 3.91
CA GLN A 149 45.26 30.50 3.93
C GLN A 149 45.88 30.58 2.51
N MET A 150 45.18 30.11 1.49
CA MET A 150 45.64 30.12 0.09
C MET A 150 45.17 31.40 -0.60
N VAL A 151 46.10 32.10 -1.27
CA VAL A 151 45.81 33.36 -1.99
C VAL A 151 45.66 33.09 -3.49
N PHE A 152 44.55 33.53 -4.10
CA PHE A 152 44.27 33.39 -5.53
C PHE A 152 43.86 34.75 -6.12
N THR A 153 44.80 35.54 -6.61
CA THR A 153 44.50 36.79 -7.36
C THR A 153 44.19 36.54 -8.83
N LYS A 154 44.45 35.34 -9.33
CA LYS A 154 44.05 34.85 -10.65
C LYS A 154 43.20 33.60 -10.53
N ASN A 155 42.22 33.46 -11.43
CA ASN A 155 41.34 32.29 -11.45
C ASN A 155 42.16 31.00 -11.60
N ASN A 156 41.92 30.04 -10.69
CA ASN A 156 42.51 28.70 -10.68
C ASN A 156 44.05 28.67 -10.52
N GLU A 157 44.69 29.76 -10.07
CA GLU A 157 46.14 29.85 -9.86
C GLU A 157 46.47 30.29 -8.43
N LEU A 158 47.25 29.48 -7.71
CA LEU A 158 47.77 29.84 -6.38
C LEU A 158 48.92 30.84 -6.50
N ASP A 159 48.83 31.94 -5.77
CA ASP A 159 49.88 32.96 -5.70
C ASP A 159 51.02 32.50 -4.78
N VAL A 160 51.88 31.62 -5.29
CA VAL A 160 53.08 31.19 -4.57
C VAL A 160 54.22 32.18 -4.76
N ASN A 161 54.78 32.70 -3.67
CA ASN A 161 56.04 33.48 -3.67
C ASN A 161 57.27 32.62 -3.32
N VAL A 162 57.04 31.41 -2.81
CA VAL A 162 58.08 30.42 -2.51
C VAL A 162 57.70 29.09 -3.13
N ARG A 163 58.62 28.49 -3.88
CA ARG A 163 58.44 27.17 -4.48
C ARG A 163 59.57 26.27 -4.03
N SER A 164 59.26 25.10 -3.48
CA SER A 164 60.26 24.05 -3.29
C SER A 164 60.33 23.20 -4.55
N LYS A 165 61.53 22.99 -5.09
CA LYS A 165 61.80 22.04 -6.18
C LYS A 165 63.05 21.25 -5.84
N ASN A 166 62.96 19.92 -5.82
CA ASN A 166 64.08 19.03 -5.48
C ASN A 166 64.76 19.41 -4.14
N ASN A 167 63.97 19.69 -3.10
CA ASN A 167 64.44 20.16 -1.79
C ASN A 167 65.19 21.52 -1.78
N ALA A 168 65.23 22.24 -2.90
CA ALA A 168 65.73 23.61 -2.94
C ALA A 168 64.57 24.62 -2.84
N THR A 169 64.72 25.59 -1.95
CA THR A 169 63.79 26.72 -1.82
C THR A 169 64.10 27.75 -2.90
N LEU A 170 63.14 27.99 -3.79
CA LEU A 170 63.19 29.04 -4.81
C LEU A 170 62.30 30.20 -4.35
N TYR A 171 62.88 31.39 -4.23
CA TYR A 171 62.16 32.60 -3.86
C TYR A 171 61.78 33.38 -5.13
N GLY A 172 60.54 33.87 -5.18
CA GLY A 172 60.05 34.81 -6.18
C GLY A 172 59.57 36.08 -5.50
N GLU A 173 59.89 37.25 -6.06
CA GLU A 173 59.51 38.56 -5.52
C GLU A 173 58.13 39.06 -6.02
N GLY A 174 57.37 38.21 -6.74
CA GLY A 174 56.00 38.52 -7.16
C GLY A 174 55.84 39.57 -8.28
N ILE A 175 56.91 39.95 -8.99
CA ILE A 175 56.86 40.95 -10.09
C ILE A 175 57.13 40.31 -11.47
N LYS A 176 56.41 40.77 -12.52
CA LYS A 176 56.43 40.22 -13.89
C LYS A 176 57.82 40.05 -14.53
N THR A 177 58.83 40.77 -14.06
CA THR A 177 60.16 40.83 -14.65
C THR A 177 61.21 39.97 -13.95
N ASN A 178 60.89 39.36 -12.80
CA ASN A 178 61.87 38.57 -12.05
C ASN A 178 61.67 37.07 -12.30
N ARG A 179 62.72 36.38 -12.78
CA ARG A 179 62.74 34.93 -12.97
C ARG A 179 63.06 34.27 -11.62
N TRP A 180 62.35 33.21 -11.26
CA TRP A 180 62.66 32.36 -10.11
C TRP A 180 64.15 32.01 -10.08
N ARG A 181 64.89 32.47 -9.06
CA ARG A 181 66.32 32.19 -8.89
C ARG A 181 66.51 31.15 -7.79
N GLY A 182 67.40 30.19 -8.03
CA GLY A 182 67.90 29.32 -6.97
C GLY A 182 68.80 30.10 -6.03
N SER A 183 68.83 29.72 -4.74
CA SER A 183 69.95 30.08 -3.87
C SER A 183 71.23 29.51 -4.48
N PRO A 184 72.37 30.23 -4.50
CA PRO A 184 73.65 29.64 -4.89
C PRO A 184 74.01 28.43 -4.03
#